data_AF-A0AAE0LI97-F1
#
_entry.id   AF-A0AAE0LI97-F1
#
_cell.length_a   1.000
_cell.length_b   1.000
_cell.length_c   1.000
_cell.angle_alpha   90.00
_cell.angle_beta   90.00
_cell.angle_gamma   90.00
#
_symmetry.space_group_name_H-M   'P 1'
#
loop_
_entity.id
_entity.type
_entity.pdbx_description
1 polymer ?
#
loop_
_entity_poly.entity_id
_entity_poly.type
_entity_poly.pdbx_seq_one_letter_code
_entity_poly.pdbx_strand_id
1 'polypeptide(L)'
;MGVKGMKPEEELADLQRKYQLLEGDRKAYYETSQWTIKQNRETVAALKRENKELRNQLAQNTQKTAKKNEKQDPQKEELDKLRLYVKELRKKYDDMHVITNQKLGGLNKHLDAIKDLERDSIRASDEDSPMMRHIRMLENRLDKALIKFNEAQSIRRTYDQIVKRLREERIGYDNQLAAIDRTLKAKEHDLEELILMSHDANHAKEVAKAELVKVDAQLAQERQNREKELVERRGQVRARQELNAKMEAREKSRVEIQLEAQGDLNAKQEAVLTKTVVSNSLYHAANDQKLEEEEKRITTFEEAFRKIKEATGVSDVSEVIQKFMTQEDTHNNLKQINEESQDRIDKLKNERHELQAKLEELKYSGSGLDSSRRLVDEYEQKLAEAAANCEKERIKYEKVAKILVAMKAGIEHLKDKLEGIAIDEPNIPLTDDTVVDVLAQSEKKLMKTLQMLGGDDEAVRQALATYKANAEADLPQHNSRIEVTAPTHDSEEEDSEDYGSDVEDAMDVPDRGYVKNSSQQITEKSGRKGKKKTAKGGEPPASPSGKTNTGMAGGKSRGSRPNFE
;
A
#
# COMPACT_ATOMS: atom_id res chain seq x y z
N MET A 1 88.10 -43.85 87.86
CA MET A 1 88.61 -43.54 89.22
C MET A 1 87.57 -44.06 90.21
N GLY A 2 87.94 -45.08 91.00
CA GLY A 2 87.01 -45.79 91.87
C GLY A 2 86.57 -44.93 93.04
N VAL A 3 85.27 -44.65 93.11
CA VAL A 3 84.62 -44.18 94.33
C VAL A 3 84.11 -45.43 95.03
N LYS A 4 84.80 -45.81 96.11
CA LYS A 4 84.37 -46.86 97.04
C LYS A 4 82.95 -46.50 97.51
N GLY A 5 81.97 -47.35 97.20
CA GLY A 5 80.64 -47.24 97.78
C GLY A 5 80.72 -47.41 99.30
N MET A 6 80.20 -46.43 100.04
CA MET A 6 79.99 -46.51 101.48
C MET A 6 79.01 -47.65 101.78
N LYS A 7 79.19 -48.32 102.92
CA LYS A 7 78.24 -49.34 103.34
C LYS A 7 76.90 -48.65 103.69
N PRO A 8 75.75 -49.27 103.42
CA PRO A 8 74.43 -48.66 103.69
C PRO A 8 74.26 -48.17 105.14
N GLU A 9 74.93 -48.81 106.10
CA GLU A 9 74.93 -48.41 107.52
C GLU A 9 75.68 -47.10 107.77
N GLU A 10 76.76 -46.82 107.02
CA GLU A 10 77.52 -45.58 107.12
C GLU A 10 76.73 -44.42 106.52
N GLU A 11 76.04 -44.63 105.40
CA GLU A 11 75.15 -43.62 104.80
C GLU A 11 73.95 -43.31 105.71
N LEU A 12 73.37 -44.32 106.37
CA LEU A 12 72.29 -44.12 107.35
C LEU A 12 72.77 -43.33 108.58
N ALA A 13 73.97 -43.65 109.10
CA ALA A 13 74.54 -42.95 110.25
C ALA A 13 74.87 -41.48 109.93
N ASP A 14 75.40 -41.20 108.73
CA ASP A 14 75.65 -39.83 108.29
C ASP A 14 74.34 -39.06 108.04
N LEU A 15 73.31 -39.70 107.48
CA LEU A 15 71.99 -39.08 107.32
C LEU A 15 71.33 -38.79 108.67
N GLN A 16 71.46 -39.70 109.64
CA GLN A 16 70.99 -39.48 111.03
C GLN A 16 71.73 -38.33 111.72
N ARG A 17 73.06 -38.22 111.55
CA ARG A 17 73.82 -37.05 112.05
C ARG A 17 73.38 -35.76 111.39
N LYS A 18 73.18 -35.77 110.07
CA LYS A 18 72.72 -34.58 109.33
C LYS A 18 71.31 -34.17 109.77
N TYR A 19 70.43 -35.14 110.04
CA TYR A 19 69.10 -34.89 110.55
C TYR A 19 69.12 -34.33 111.98
N GLN A 20 69.96 -34.88 112.88
CA GLN A 20 70.16 -34.32 114.22
C GLN A 20 70.71 -32.89 114.19
N LEU A 21 71.63 -32.59 113.26
CA LEU A 21 72.17 -31.24 113.10
C LEU A 21 71.08 -30.27 112.60
N LEU A 22 70.28 -30.70 111.62
CA LEU A 22 69.14 -29.93 111.10
C LEU A 22 68.03 -29.73 112.14
N GLU A 23 67.76 -30.72 112.99
CA GLU A 23 66.85 -30.58 114.13
C GLU A 23 67.42 -29.63 115.19
N GLY A 24 68.73 -29.69 115.44
CA GLY A 24 69.45 -28.75 116.31
C GLY A 24 69.35 -27.32 115.81
N ASP A 25 69.64 -27.08 114.53
CA ASP A 25 69.52 -25.77 113.89
C ASP A 25 68.07 -25.30 113.88
N ARG A 26 67.11 -26.15 113.50
CA ARG A 26 65.68 -25.82 113.53
C ARG A 26 65.23 -25.44 114.94
N LYS A 27 65.71 -26.14 115.97
CA LYS A 27 65.40 -25.83 117.37
C LYS A 27 66.04 -24.51 117.81
N ALA A 28 67.31 -24.26 117.46
CA ALA A 28 68.00 -23.00 117.76
C ALA A 28 67.32 -21.80 117.06
N TYR A 29 66.94 -21.94 115.79
CA TYR A 29 66.17 -20.92 115.07
C TYR A 29 64.80 -20.68 115.72
N TYR A 30 64.09 -21.73 116.12
CA TYR A 30 62.82 -21.59 116.81
C TYR A 30 62.97 -20.91 118.17
N GLU A 31 63.97 -21.29 118.97
CA GLU A 31 64.26 -20.67 120.27
C GLU A 31 64.66 -19.20 120.12
N THR A 32 65.51 -18.88 119.14
CA THR A 32 65.92 -17.49 118.85
C THR A 32 64.73 -16.66 118.38
N SER A 33 63.86 -17.22 117.53
CA SER A 33 62.63 -16.57 117.08
C SER A 33 61.66 -16.34 118.24
N GLN A 34 61.42 -17.34 119.09
CA GLN A 34 60.56 -17.20 120.27
C GLN A 34 61.12 -16.18 121.27
N TRP A 35 62.44 -16.16 121.47
CA TRP A 35 63.08 -15.17 122.31
C TRP A 35 62.92 -13.75 121.75
N THR A 36 63.09 -13.58 120.44
CA THR A 36 62.88 -12.29 119.75
C THR A 36 61.43 -11.84 119.83
N ILE A 37 60.47 -12.77 119.65
CA ILE A 37 59.04 -12.50 119.81
C ILE A 37 58.72 -12.08 121.25
N LYS A 38 59.33 -12.75 122.24
CA LYS A 38 59.15 -12.40 123.66
C LYS A 38 59.71 -11.00 123.95
N GLN A 39 60.92 -10.70 123.49
CA GLN A 39 61.53 -9.38 123.63
C GLN A 39 60.67 -8.29 122.97
N ASN A 40 60.18 -8.54 121.75
CA ASN A 40 59.29 -7.61 121.04
C ASN A 40 57.93 -7.43 121.75
N ARG A 41 57.40 -8.48 122.38
CA ARG A 41 56.18 -8.35 123.21
C ARG A 41 56.43 -7.49 124.45
N GLU A 42 57.59 -7.63 125.08
CA GLU A 42 57.98 -6.81 126.24
C GLU A 42 58.20 -5.34 125.85
N THR A 43 58.86 -5.05 124.71
CA THR A 43 59.02 -3.67 124.22
C THR A 43 57.70 -3.02 123.86
N VAL A 44 56.79 -3.74 123.18
CA VAL A 44 55.44 -3.24 122.90
C VAL A 44 54.66 -3.01 124.20
N ALA A 45 54.80 -3.88 125.20
CA ALA A 45 54.15 -3.68 126.50
C ALA A 45 54.70 -2.46 127.23
N ALA A 46 56.01 -2.21 127.17
CA ALA A 46 56.65 -1.01 127.72
C ALA A 46 56.15 0.26 127.01
N LEU A 47 56.18 0.30 125.68
CA LEU A 47 55.69 1.43 124.88
C LEU A 47 54.19 1.69 125.09
N LYS A 48 53.39 0.65 125.32
CA LYS A 48 51.97 0.80 125.69
C LYS A 48 51.79 1.39 127.08
N ARG A 49 52.61 1.02 128.07
CA ARG A 49 52.59 1.65 129.39
C ARG A 49 53.01 3.12 129.29
N GLU A 50 54.08 3.41 128.56
CA GLU A 50 54.55 4.77 128.36
C GLU A 50 53.51 5.63 127.62
N ASN A 51 52.87 5.09 126.58
CA ASN A 51 51.75 5.78 125.93
C ASN A 51 50.56 6.01 126.88
N LYS A 52 50.29 5.08 127.79
CA LYS A 52 49.24 5.25 128.81
C LYS A 52 49.63 6.33 129.82
N GLU A 53 50.89 6.37 130.24
CA GLU A 53 51.46 7.39 131.11
C GLU A 53 51.40 8.78 130.45
N LEU A 54 51.86 8.90 129.20
CA LEU A 54 51.81 10.13 128.41
C LEU A 54 50.38 10.59 128.15
N ARG A 55 49.44 9.66 127.89
CA ARG A 55 48.01 9.99 127.79
C ARG A 55 47.44 10.47 129.12
N ASN A 56 47.84 9.88 130.24
CA ASN A 56 47.43 10.34 131.58
C ASN A 56 48.03 11.71 131.92
N GLN A 57 49.29 11.98 131.54
CA GLN A 57 49.93 13.28 131.68
C GLN A 57 49.28 14.33 130.78
N LEU A 58 48.93 13.99 129.53
CA LEU A 58 48.13 14.82 128.64
C LEU A 58 46.76 15.10 129.24
N ALA A 59 46.06 14.10 129.78
CA ALA A 59 44.77 14.27 130.43
C ALA A 59 44.85 15.22 131.64
N GLN A 60 45.87 15.06 132.49
CA GLN A 60 46.11 15.96 133.63
C GLN A 60 46.49 17.39 133.19
N ASN A 61 47.28 17.54 132.12
CA ASN A 61 47.61 18.86 131.56
C ASN A 61 46.40 19.52 130.88
N THR A 62 45.55 18.76 130.19
CA THR A 62 44.28 19.27 129.64
C THR A 62 43.26 19.62 130.73
N GLN A 63 43.22 18.89 131.86
CA GLN A 63 42.39 19.27 133.01
C GLN A 63 42.90 20.50 133.77
N LYS A 64 44.22 20.75 133.77
CA LYS A 64 44.83 21.97 134.34
C LYS A 64 44.70 23.20 133.41
N THR A 65 44.63 23.02 132.09
CA THR A 65 44.38 24.11 131.13
C THR A 65 42.89 24.40 130.91
N ALA A 66 41.99 23.43 131.14
CA ALA A 66 40.54 23.62 131.05
C ALA A 66 39.93 24.45 132.19
N LYS A 67 40.58 24.56 133.37
CA LYS A 67 40.10 25.37 134.50
C LYS A 67 40.53 26.85 134.48
N LYS A 68 41.12 27.34 133.37
CA LYS A 68 41.65 28.72 133.28
C LYS A 68 41.13 29.55 132.10
N ASN A 69 40.11 29.10 131.37
CA ASN A 69 39.49 29.87 130.28
C ASN A 69 37.97 29.65 130.22
N GLU A 70 37.26 30.04 131.29
CA GLU A 70 35.84 30.38 131.23
C GLU A 70 35.70 31.90 131.07
N LYS A 71 35.85 32.37 129.83
CA LYS A 71 35.16 33.55 129.32
C LYS A 71 34.70 33.20 127.91
N GLN A 72 33.39 33.03 127.77
CA GLN A 72 32.69 32.82 126.51
C GLN A 72 33.01 33.99 125.56
N ASP A 73 33.50 33.67 124.37
CA ASP A 73 33.72 34.64 123.30
C ASP A 73 32.64 34.41 122.21
N PRO A 74 31.61 35.26 122.11
CA PRO A 74 30.52 35.09 121.15
C PRO A 74 31.00 35.07 119.68
N GLN A 75 32.18 35.61 119.39
CA GLN A 75 32.79 35.54 118.05
C GLN A 75 33.21 34.13 117.65
N LYS A 76 33.51 33.23 118.59
CA LYS A 76 33.83 31.83 118.27
C LYS A 76 32.61 31.03 117.85
N GLU A 77 31.46 31.24 118.50
CA GLU A 77 30.21 30.60 118.09
C GLU A 77 29.74 31.10 116.73
N GLU A 78 29.88 32.40 116.43
CA GLU A 78 29.61 32.94 115.10
C GLU A 78 30.58 32.40 114.04
N LEU A 79 31.87 32.30 114.36
CA LEU A 79 32.87 31.71 113.48
C LEU A 79 32.60 30.23 113.19
N ASP A 80 32.17 29.46 114.18
CA ASP A 80 31.82 28.06 114.01
C ASP A 80 30.53 27.88 113.20
N LYS A 81 29.53 28.76 113.36
CA LYS A 81 28.36 28.84 112.48
C LYS A 81 28.75 29.19 111.03
N LEU A 82 29.65 30.16 110.83
CA LEU A 82 30.18 30.50 109.50
C LEU A 82 30.96 29.33 108.89
N ARG A 83 31.76 28.60 109.68
CA ARG A 83 32.50 27.42 109.21
C ARG A 83 31.56 26.29 108.81
N LEU A 84 30.51 26.03 109.59
CA LEU A 84 29.45 25.10 109.24
C LEU A 84 28.75 25.52 107.94
N TYR A 85 28.42 26.81 107.80
CA TYR A 85 27.81 27.35 106.59
C TYR A 85 28.73 27.23 105.36
N VAL A 86 30.02 27.52 105.49
CA VAL A 86 31.02 27.33 104.42
C VAL A 86 31.16 25.84 104.07
N LYS A 87 31.12 24.94 105.06
CA LYS A 87 31.16 23.48 104.82
C LYS A 87 29.92 23.00 104.09
N GLU A 88 28.74 23.52 104.43
CA GLU A 88 27.49 23.24 103.71
C GLU A 88 27.53 23.79 102.28
N LEU A 89 28.02 25.02 102.08
CA LEU A 89 28.20 25.60 100.75
C LEU A 89 29.19 24.81 99.91
N ARG A 90 30.31 24.36 100.49
CA ARG A 90 31.29 23.51 99.82
C ARG A 90 30.66 22.18 99.42
N LYS A 91 29.91 21.54 100.31
CA LYS A 91 29.20 20.30 100.01
C LYS A 91 28.20 20.50 98.88
N LYS A 92 27.39 21.57 98.92
CA LYS A 92 26.46 21.93 97.84
C LYS A 92 27.19 22.18 96.51
N TYR A 93 28.35 22.84 96.55
CA TYR A 93 29.18 23.06 95.37
C TYR A 93 29.72 21.73 94.81
N ASP A 94 30.27 20.87 95.65
CA ASP A 94 30.82 19.58 95.25
C ASP A 94 29.70 18.69 94.67
N ASP A 95 28.53 18.64 95.30
CA ASP A 95 27.34 17.93 94.82
C ASP A 95 26.89 18.47 93.44
N MET A 96 26.80 19.80 93.28
CA MET A 96 26.45 20.44 92.00
C MET A 96 27.51 20.21 90.93
N HIS A 97 28.79 20.19 91.30
CA HIS A 97 29.91 19.95 90.39
C HIS A 97 29.90 18.51 89.89
N VAL A 98 29.62 17.53 90.76
CA VAL A 98 29.44 16.12 90.37
C VAL A 98 28.28 15.98 89.39
N ILE A 99 27.12 16.58 89.67
CA ILE A 99 25.96 16.55 88.77
C ILE A 99 26.29 17.20 87.43
N THR A 100 27.00 18.33 87.45
CA THR A 100 27.40 19.05 86.23
C THR A 100 28.33 18.18 85.37
N ASN A 101 29.33 17.55 85.98
CA ASN A 101 30.23 16.63 85.27
C ASN A 101 29.52 15.39 84.71
N GLN A 102 28.54 14.84 85.43
CA GLN A 102 27.72 13.74 84.93
C GLN A 102 26.91 14.18 83.70
N LYS A 103 26.28 15.37 83.75
CA LYS A 103 25.54 15.92 82.60
C LYS A 103 26.46 16.23 81.42
N LEU A 104 27.65 16.77 81.67
CA LEU A 104 28.66 17.06 80.64
C LEU A 104 29.16 15.76 79.98
N GLY A 105 29.40 14.71 80.77
CA GLY A 105 29.72 13.38 80.25
C GLY A 105 28.59 12.76 79.43
N GLY A 106 27.33 12.95 79.85
CA GLY A 106 26.16 12.55 79.08
C GLY A 106 26.05 13.31 77.76
N LEU A 107 26.23 14.63 77.79
CA LEU A 107 26.20 15.48 76.60
C LEU A 107 27.27 15.09 75.58
N ASN A 108 28.50 14.81 76.03
CA ASN A 108 29.58 14.36 75.15
C ASN A 108 29.25 13.01 74.49
N LYS A 109 28.66 12.07 75.24
CA LYS A 109 28.20 10.79 74.66
C LYS A 109 27.12 11.00 73.59
N HIS A 110 26.18 11.90 73.84
CA HIS A 110 25.16 12.24 72.83
C HIS A 110 25.76 12.95 71.62
N LEU A 111 26.76 13.82 71.83
CA LEU A 111 27.47 14.49 70.75
C LEU A 111 28.27 13.51 69.88
N ASP A 112 28.93 12.53 70.50
CA ASP A 112 29.64 11.48 69.78
C ASP A 112 28.66 10.57 69.02
N ALA A 113 27.53 10.20 69.64
CA ALA A 113 26.47 9.46 68.96
C ALA A 113 25.88 10.22 67.77
N ILE A 114 25.70 11.55 67.88
CA ILE A 114 25.26 12.38 66.76
C ILE A 114 26.31 12.39 65.65
N LYS A 115 27.60 12.53 65.97
CA LYS A 115 28.66 12.48 64.94
C LYS A 115 28.76 11.13 64.25
N ASP A 116 28.53 10.03 64.97
CA ASP A 116 28.52 8.70 64.38
C ASP A 116 27.30 8.52 63.47
N LEU A 117 26.11 8.99 63.91
CA LEU A 117 24.92 9.03 63.06
C LEU A 117 25.08 9.94 61.84
N GLU A 118 25.78 11.08 61.95
CA GLU A 118 26.06 11.96 60.82
C GLU A 118 26.97 11.28 59.80
N ARG A 119 27.99 10.55 60.26
CA ARG A 119 28.86 9.72 59.38
C ARG A 119 28.08 8.60 58.70
N ASP A 120 27.16 7.96 59.42
CA ASP A 120 26.29 6.93 58.86
C ASP A 120 25.23 7.52 57.90
N SER A 121 24.84 8.79 58.10
CA SER A 121 23.89 9.49 57.22
C SER A 121 24.48 9.92 55.88
N ILE A 122 25.81 10.06 55.82
CA ILE A 122 26.57 10.17 54.56
C ILE A 122 26.60 8.76 53.96
N ARG A 123 25.44 8.31 53.46
CA ARG A 123 25.31 7.08 52.69
C ARG A 123 26.38 7.11 51.60
N ALA A 124 27.21 6.07 51.56
CA ALA A 124 28.02 5.77 50.39
C ALA A 124 27.11 5.90 49.16
N SER A 125 27.48 6.78 48.23
CA SER A 125 26.69 7.13 47.05
C SER A 125 25.91 5.93 46.49
N ASP A 126 24.58 6.00 46.49
CA ASP A 126 23.67 4.99 45.92
C ASP A 126 23.88 4.78 44.40
N GLU A 127 24.83 5.49 43.78
CA GLU A 127 25.38 5.32 42.43
C GLU A 127 25.69 3.86 42.05
N ASP A 128 26.05 3.03 43.04
CA ASP A 128 26.44 1.62 42.85
C ASP A 128 25.48 0.62 43.50
N SER A 129 24.27 1.07 43.86
CA SER A 129 23.21 0.20 44.36
C SER A 129 22.87 -0.88 43.32
N PRO A 130 22.65 -2.16 43.74
CA PRO A 130 22.25 -3.23 42.82
C PRO A 130 20.99 -2.86 42.02
N MET A 131 20.11 -2.03 42.59
CA MET A 131 18.92 -1.50 41.92
C MET A 131 19.29 -0.54 40.78
N MET A 132 20.24 0.37 41.00
CA MET A 132 20.69 1.31 39.96
C MET A 132 21.37 0.59 38.80
N ARG A 133 22.15 -0.46 39.08
CA ARG A 133 22.72 -1.34 38.04
C ARG A 133 21.63 -2.07 37.25
N HIS A 134 20.57 -2.52 37.93
CA HIS A 134 19.43 -3.15 37.26
C HIS A 134 18.68 -2.17 36.36
N ILE A 135 18.43 -0.95 36.83
CA ILE A 135 17.83 0.13 36.04
C ILE A 135 18.68 0.41 34.78
N ARG A 136 20.01 0.62 34.93
CA ARG A 136 20.92 0.80 33.78
C ARG A 136 20.90 -0.37 32.80
N MET A 137 20.77 -1.62 33.29
CA MET A 137 20.66 -2.79 32.43
C MET A 137 19.35 -2.80 31.62
N LEU A 138 18.23 -2.46 32.27
CA LEU A 138 16.93 -2.39 31.62
C LEU A 138 16.87 -1.25 30.60
N GLU A 139 17.42 -0.08 30.92
CA GLU A 139 17.57 1.05 30.00
C GLU A 139 18.38 0.65 28.75
N ASN A 140 19.54 0.03 28.94
CA ASN A 140 20.35 -0.48 27.82
C ASN A 140 19.62 -1.53 26.98
N ARG A 141 18.75 -2.35 27.59
CA ARG A 141 17.95 -3.35 26.88
C ARG A 141 16.81 -2.69 26.11
N LEU A 142 16.20 -1.66 26.67
CA LEU A 142 15.17 -0.85 26.02
C LEU A 142 15.75 -0.11 24.81
N ASP A 143 16.90 0.56 24.96
CA ASP A 143 17.57 1.25 23.86
C ASP A 143 17.90 0.28 22.71
N LYS A 144 18.42 -0.91 23.02
CA LYS A 144 18.66 -1.95 22.01
C LYS A 144 17.37 -2.41 21.33
N ALA A 145 16.26 -2.52 22.07
CA ALA A 145 14.96 -2.88 21.49
C ALA A 145 14.42 -1.76 20.59
N LEU A 146 14.58 -0.50 20.98
CA LEU A 146 14.18 0.67 20.20
C LEU A 146 15.00 0.79 18.90
N ILE A 147 16.32 0.59 18.96
CA ILE A 147 17.17 0.57 17.76
C ILE A 147 16.70 -0.51 16.78
N LYS A 148 16.47 -1.74 17.28
CA LYS A 148 15.95 -2.85 16.46
C LYS A 148 14.57 -2.57 15.89
N PHE A 149 13.69 -1.93 16.66
CA PHE A 149 12.35 -1.55 16.20
C PHE A 149 12.44 -0.52 15.06
N ASN A 150 13.27 0.51 15.22
CA ASN A 150 13.47 1.54 14.20
C ASN A 150 14.10 0.96 12.92
N GLU A 151 15.04 0.04 13.05
CA GLU A 151 15.64 -0.69 11.92
C GLU A 151 14.61 -1.60 11.23
N ALA A 152 13.83 -2.36 11.98
CA ALA A 152 12.74 -3.15 11.40
C ALA A 152 11.69 -2.25 10.71
N GLN A 153 11.40 -1.07 11.26
CA GLN A 153 10.48 -0.13 10.66
C GLN A 153 11.03 0.49 9.37
N SER A 154 12.34 0.79 9.31
CA SER A 154 12.96 1.30 8.09
C SER A 154 12.98 0.24 6.98
N ILE A 155 13.30 -1.01 7.32
CA ILE A 155 13.23 -2.17 6.42
C ILE A 155 11.78 -2.41 5.96
N ARG A 156 10.79 -2.30 6.85
CA ARG A 156 9.38 -2.42 6.46
C ARG A 156 9.00 -1.35 5.43
N ARG A 157 9.38 -0.09 5.66
CA ARG A 157 9.10 1.01 4.72
C ARG A 157 9.73 0.76 3.34
N THR A 158 10.95 0.22 3.27
CA THR A 158 11.57 -0.10 1.98
C THR A 158 10.85 -1.24 1.28
N TYR A 159 10.44 -2.30 2.00
CA TYR A 159 9.62 -3.36 1.41
C TYR A 159 8.25 -2.87 0.95
N ASP A 160 7.59 -2.01 1.72
CA ASP A 160 6.31 -1.41 1.32
C ASP A 160 6.46 -0.61 0.01
N GLN A 161 7.56 0.12 -0.14
CA GLN A 161 7.87 0.86 -1.37
C GLN A 161 8.15 -0.08 -2.55
N ILE A 162 8.89 -1.18 -2.32
CA ILE A 162 9.12 -2.20 -3.35
C ILE A 162 7.80 -2.85 -3.78
N VAL A 163 6.94 -3.23 -2.82
CA VAL A 163 5.62 -3.81 -3.12
C VAL A 163 4.74 -2.82 -3.89
N LYS A 164 4.73 -1.54 -3.51
CA LYS A 164 4.00 -0.50 -4.23
C LYS A 164 4.45 -0.42 -5.69
N ARG A 165 5.78 -0.34 -5.92
CA ARG A 165 6.35 -0.30 -7.27
C ARG A 165 6.01 -1.56 -8.07
N LEU A 166 6.11 -2.74 -7.47
CA LEU A 166 5.77 -4.00 -8.14
C LEU A 166 4.27 -4.07 -8.51
N ARG A 167 3.39 -3.51 -7.68
CA ARG A 167 1.95 -3.40 -8.00
C ARG A 167 1.70 -2.44 -9.17
N GLU A 168 2.39 -1.30 -9.19
CA GLU A 168 2.33 -0.35 -10.32
C GLU A 168 2.87 -1.00 -11.62
N GLU A 169 4.00 -1.70 -11.55
CA GLU A 169 4.58 -2.44 -12.68
C GLU A 169 3.65 -3.56 -13.17
N ARG A 170 2.97 -4.28 -12.27
CA ARG A 170 1.97 -5.30 -12.62
C ARG A 170 0.83 -4.71 -13.47
N ILE A 171 0.29 -3.56 -13.08
CA ILE A 171 -0.74 -2.87 -13.87
C ILE A 171 -0.18 -2.45 -15.24
N GLY A 172 1.08 -2.02 -15.29
CA GLY A 172 1.80 -1.74 -16.54
C GLY A 172 1.87 -2.95 -17.47
N TYR A 173 2.18 -4.14 -16.95
CA TYR A 173 2.21 -5.37 -17.73
C TYR A 173 0.83 -5.79 -18.24
N ASP A 174 -0.23 -5.65 -17.43
CA ASP A 174 -1.61 -5.94 -17.88
C ASP A 174 -2.01 -5.06 -19.08
N ASN A 175 -1.59 -3.79 -19.09
CA ASN A 175 -1.81 -2.89 -20.23
C ASN A 175 -1.00 -3.28 -21.48
N GLN A 176 0.25 -3.72 -21.30
CA GLN A 176 1.09 -4.20 -22.41
C GLN A 176 0.53 -5.50 -23.00
N LEU A 177 0.08 -6.44 -22.16
CA LEU A 177 -0.57 -7.66 -22.60
C LEU A 177 -1.86 -7.35 -23.37
N ALA A 178 -2.72 -6.48 -22.85
CA ALA A 178 -3.93 -6.07 -23.55
C ALA A 178 -3.64 -5.39 -24.89
N ALA A 179 -2.54 -4.62 -25.00
CA ALA A 179 -2.10 -4.05 -26.27
C ALA A 179 -1.64 -5.13 -27.25
N ILE A 180 -0.82 -6.08 -26.80
CA ILE A 180 -0.37 -7.21 -27.62
C ILE A 180 -1.56 -8.06 -28.09
N ASP A 181 -2.50 -8.38 -27.21
CA ASP A 181 -3.71 -9.15 -27.54
C ASP A 181 -4.57 -8.44 -28.60
N ARG A 182 -4.71 -7.11 -28.52
CA ARG A 182 -5.41 -6.35 -29.58
C ARG A 182 -4.67 -6.46 -30.91
N THR A 183 -3.34 -6.36 -30.90
CA THR A 183 -2.56 -6.50 -32.14
C THR A 183 -2.61 -7.92 -32.71
N LEU A 184 -2.63 -8.94 -31.85
CA LEU A 184 -2.76 -10.33 -32.26
C LEU A 184 -4.12 -10.55 -32.95
N LYS A 185 -5.21 -10.13 -32.33
CA LYS A 185 -6.57 -10.24 -32.91
C LYS A 185 -6.70 -9.50 -34.24
N ALA A 186 -6.10 -8.31 -34.35
CA ALA A 186 -6.07 -7.59 -35.62
C ALA A 186 -5.30 -8.38 -36.70
N LYS A 187 -4.16 -9.00 -36.35
CA LYS A 187 -3.38 -9.82 -37.27
C LYS A 187 -4.05 -11.14 -37.65
N GLU A 188 -4.80 -11.74 -36.73
CA GLU A 188 -5.65 -12.91 -37.01
C GLU A 188 -6.74 -12.55 -38.01
N HIS A 189 -7.42 -11.41 -37.82
CA HIS A 189 -8.40 -10.91 -38.80
C HIS A 189 -7.76 -10.60 -40.17
N ASP A 190 -6.60 -9.92 -40.20
CA ASP A 190 -5.85 -9.68 -41.45
C ASP A 190 -5.50 -11.01 -42.16
N LEU A 191 -5.16 -12.05 -41.39
CA LEU A 191 -4.84 -13.37 -41.94
C LEU A 191 -6.09 -14.05 -42.51
N GLU A 192 -7.22 -13.99 -41.81
CA GLU A 192 -8.50 -14.52 -42.30
C GLU A 192 -8.92 -13.85 -43.62
N GLU A 193 -8.81 -12.52 -43.69
CA GLU A 193 -9.08 -11.75 -44.92
C GLU A 193 -8.14 -12.18 -46.06
N LEU A 194 -6.83 -12.33 -45.77
CA LEU A 194 -5.85 -12.77 -46.76
C LEU A 194 -6.13 -14.21 -47.27
N ILE A 195 -6.62 -15.09 -46.40
CA ILE A 195 -7.03 -16.45 -46.79
C ILE A 195 -8.22 -16.40 -47.74
N LEU A 196 -9.23 -15.58 -47.44
CA LEU A 196 -10.38 -15.38 -48.33
C LEU A 196 -9.96 -14.82 -49.69
N MET A 197 -9.11 -13.79 -49.70
CA MET A 197 -8.56 -13.23 -50.94
C MET A 197 -7.76 -14.28 -51.74
N SER A 198 -6.99 -15.14 -51.06
CA SER A 198 -6.27 -16.25 -51.69
C SER A 198 -7.21 -17.28 -52.31
N HIS A 199 -8.31 -17.61 -51.63
CA HIS A 199 -9.33 -18.50 -52.17
C HIS A 199 -9.97 -17.90 -53.42
N ASP A 200 -10.35 -16.61 -53.39
CA ASP A 200 -10.94 -15.91 -54.53
C ASP A 200 -9.97 -15.82 -55.71
N ALA A 201 -8.70 -15.51 -55.45
CA ALA A 201 -7.66 -15.48 -56.48
C ALA A 201 -7.43 -16.86 -57.11
N ASN A 202 -7.46 -17.94 -56.30
CA ASN A 202 -7.37 -19.31 -56.81
C ASN A 202 -8.61 -19.68 -57.64
N HIS A 203 -9.80 -19.30 -57.19
CA HIS A 203 -11.04 -19.53 -57.94
C HIS A 203 -11.00 -18.82 -59.30
N ALA A 204 -10.65 -17.53 -59.32
CA ALA A 204 -10.52 -16.76 -60.55
C ALA A 204 -9.49 -17.38 -61.51
N LYS A 205 -8.36 -17.88 -61.00
CA LYS A 205 -7.35 -18.60 -61.78
C LYS A 205 -7.89 -19.90 -62.37
N GLU A 206 -8.62 -20.71 -61.60
CA GLU A 206 -9.21 -21.96 -62.09
C GLU A 206 -10.31 -21.71 -63.12
N VAL A 207 -11.13 -20.66 -62.95
CA VAL A 207 -12.11 -20.22 -63.95
C VAL A 207 -11.40 -19.81 -65.24
N ALA A 208 -10.37 -18.97 -65.18
CA ALA A 208 -9.61 -18.54 -66.34
C ALA A 208 -8.92 -19.71 -67.07
N LYS A 209 -8.38 -20.68 -66.33
CA LYS A 209 -7.85 -21.92 -66.92
C LYS A 209 -8.93 -22.75 -67.61
N ALA A 210 -10.10 -22.90 -66.99
CA ALA A 210 -11.20 -23.65 -67.56
C ALA A 210 -11.73 -22.99 -68.84
N GLU A 211 -11.80 -21.65 -68.87
CA GLU A 211 -12.12 -20.88 -70.06
C GLU A 211 -11.06 -21.04 -71.16
N LEU A 212 -9.78 -20.98 -70.80
CA LEU A 212 -8.68 -21.20 -71.75
C LEU A 212 -8.77 -22.59 -72.38
N VAL A 213 -9.01 -23.64 -71.59
CA VAL A 213 -9.20 -25.00 -72.11
C VAL A 213 -10.43 -25.09 -73.03
N LYS A 214 -11.54 -24.41 -72.70
CA LYS A 214 -12.73 -24.37 -73.57
C LYS A 214 -12.42 -23.67 -74.90
N VAL A 215 -11.72 -22.54 -74.88
CA VAL A 215 -11.34 -21.80 -76.09
C VAL A 215 -10.37 -22.61 -76.93
N ASP A 216 -9.37 -23.25 -76.33
CA ASP A 216 -8.44 -24.13 -77.05
C ASP A 216 -9.16 -25.30 -77.74
N ALA A 217 -10.13 -25.92 -77.04
CA ALA A 217 -10.96 -26.99 -77.61
C ALA A 217 -11.83 -26.47 -78.77
N GLN A 218 -12.42 -25.29 -78.64
CA GLN A 218 -13.20 -24.65 -79.71
C GLN A 218 -12.32 -24.34 -80.93
N LEU A 219 -11.13 -23.78 -80.74
CA LEU A 219 -10.18 -23.50 -81.82
C LEU A 219 -9.69 -24.78 -82.48
N ALA A 220 -9.45 -25.85 -81.73
CA ALA A 220 -9.10 -27.16 -82.28
C ALA A 220 -10.23 -27.74 -83.13
N GLN A 221 -11.48 -27.63 -82.66
CA GLN A 221 -12.66 -28.08 -83.42
C GLN A 221 -12.87 -27.25 -84.68
N GLU A 222 -12.70 -25.93 -84.62
CA GLU A 222 -12.80 -25.04 -85.78
C GLU A 222 -11.70 -25.33 -86.81
N ARG A 223 -10.46 -25.56 -86.37
CA ARG A 223 -9.37 -26.01 -87.25
C ARG A 223 -9.70 -27.34 -87.92
N GLN A 224 -10.23 -28.30 -87.18
CA GLN A 224 -10.65 -29.59 -87.74
C GLN A 224 -11.78 -29.42 -88.76
N ASN A 225 -12.78 -28.59 -88.46
CA ASN A 225 -13.89 -28.31 -89.37
C ASN A 225 -13.40 -27.60 -90.64
N ARG A 226 -12.52 -26.62 -90.52
CA ARG A 226 -11.90 -25.92 -91.64
C ARG A 226 -11.05 -26.86 -92.50
N GLU A 227 -10.32 -27.77 -91.88
CA GLU A 227 -9.56 -28.79 -92.62
C GLU A 227 -10.49 -29.74 -93.39
N LYS A 228 -11.58 -30.20 -92.77
CA LYS A 228 -12.62 -31.00 -93.45
C LYS A 228 -13.20 -30.24 -94.64
N GLU A 229 -13.59 -28.98 -94.46
CA GLU A 229 -14.14 -28.16 -95.55
C GLU A 229 -13.11 -27.98 -96.67
N LEU A 230 -11.85 -27.69 -96.34
CA LEU A 230 -10.79 -27.58 -97.35
C LEU A 230 -10.58 -28.88 -98.12
N VAL A 231 -10.66 -30.04 -97.46
CA VAL A 231 -10.58 -31.35 -98.11
C VAL A 231 -11.78 -31.57 -99.03
N GLU A 232 -13.00 -31.27 -98.59
CA GLU A 232 -14.21 -31.35 -99.41
C GLU A 232 -14.15 -30.45 -100.63
N ARG A 233 -13.75 -29.18 -100.46
CA ARG A 233 -13.58 -28.22 -101.56
C ARG A 233 -12.50 -28.68 -102.54
N ARG A 234 -11.35 -29.17 -102.06
CA ARG A 234 -10.31 -29.77 -102.92
C ARG A 234 -10.85 -30.98 -103.68
N GLY A 235 -11.67 -31.81 -103.04
CA GLY A 235 -12.36 -32.94 -103.68
C GLY A 235 -13.30 -32.49 -104.79
N GLN A 236 -14.13 -31.48 -104.54
CA GLN A 236 -15.03 -30.90 -105.55
C GLN A 236 -14.26 -30.31 -106.74
N VAL A 237 -13.15 -29.61 -106.49
CA VAL A 237 -12.29 -29.07 -107.56
C VAL A 237 -11.67 -30.19 -108.38
N ARG A 238 -11.13 -31.25 -107.75
CA ARG A 238 -10.60 -32.42 -108.49
C ARG A 238 -11.68 -33.10 -109.32
N ALA A 239 -12.87 -33.32 -108.77
CA ALA A 239 -13.99 -33.92 -109.50
C ALA A 239 -14.42 -33.08 -110.71
N ARG A 240 -14.45 -31.74 -110.59
CA ARG A 240 -14.69 -30.83 -111.72
C ARG A 240 -13.58 -30.90 -112.77
N GLN A 241 -12.32 -30.94 -112.35
CA GLN A 241 -11.18 -31.09 -113.26
C GLN A 241 -11.25 -32.42 -114.03
N GLU A 242 -11.58 -33.52 -113.36
CA GLU A 242 -11.76 -34.83 -114.00
C GLU A 242 -12.95 -34.84 -114.98
N LEU A 243 -14.08 -34.22 -114.62
CA LEU A 243 -15.23 -34.10 -115.51
C LEU A 243 -14.90 -33.25 -116.74
N ASN A 244 -14.26 -32.09 -116.54
CA ASN A 244 -13.82 -31.22 -117.63
C ASN A 244 -12.83 -31.94 -118.54
N ALA A 245 -11.84 -32.66 -118.00
CA ALA A 245 -10.91 -33.46 -118.78
C ALA A 245 -11.63 -34.57 -119.60
N LYS A 246 -12.63 -35.23 -119.00
CA LYS A 246 -13.48 -36.20 -119.73
C LYS A 246 -14.32 -35.54 -120.82
N MET A 247 -14.86 -34.35 -120.58
CA MET A 247 -15.61 -33.58 -121.56
C MET A 247 -14.72 -33.11 -122.71
N GLU A 248 -13.53 -32.58 -122.42
CA GLU A 248 -12.53 -32.22 -123.44
C GLU A 248 -12.08 -33.42 -124.26
N ALA A 249 -11.89 -34.59 -123.65
CA ALA A 249 -11.57 -35.82 -124.37
C ALA A 249 -12.72 -36.25 -125.31
N ARG A 250 -13.96 -36.15 -124.85
CA ARG A 250 -15.15 -36.41 -125.68
C ARG A 250 -15.30 -35.38 -126.79
N GLU A 251 -15.03 -34.11 -126.52
CA GLU A 251 -15.14 -33.04 -127.52
C GLU A 251 -14.05 -33.16 -128.58
N LYS A 252 -12.81 -33.49 -128.21
CA LYS A 252 -11.75 -33.83 -129.18
C LYS A 252 -12.17 -34.99 -130.09
N SER A 253 -12.74 -36.06 -129.52
CA SER A 253 -13.27 -37.18 -130.29
C SER A 253 -14.48 -36.78 -131.16
N ARG A 254 -15.34 -35.85 -130.70
CA ARG A 254 -16.48 -35.36 -131.48
C ARG A 254 -16.04 -34.46 -132.62
N VAL A 255 -15.04 -33.59 -132.42
CA VAL A 255 -14.44 -32.74 -133.46
C VAL A 255 -13.74 -33.59 -134.51
N GLU A 256 -13.07 -34.66 -134.11
CA GLU A 256 -12.50 -35.66 -135.03
C GLU A 256 -13.57 -36.31 -135.91
N ILE A 257 -14.71 -36.72 -135.34
CA ILE A 257 -15.87 -37.26 -136.08
C ILE A 257 -16.56 -36.18 -136.95
N GLN A 258 -16.59 -34.93 -136.49
CA GLN A 258 -17.26 -33.82 -137.18
C GLN A 258 -16.41 -33.28 -138.35
N LEU A 259 -15.08 -33.43 -138.30
CA LEU A 259 -14.18 -33.21 -139.43
C LEU A 259 -14.38 -34.28 -140.53
N GLU A 260 -14.77 -35.49 -140.13
CA GLU A 260 -15.08 -36.61 -141.04
C GLU A 260 -16.48 -36.51 -141.67
N ALA A 261 -17.37 -35.65 -141.13
CA ALA A 261 -18.76 -35.49 -141.58
C ALA A 261 -19.03 -34.18 -142.36
N GLN A 262 -18.00 -33.53 -142.93
CA GLN A 262 -18.16 -32.35 -143.78
C GLN A 262 -18.41 -32.76 -145.24
N GLY A 263 -19.51 -33.48 -145.46
CA GLY A 263 -19.95 -33.97 -146.76
C GLY A 263 -21.44 -33.74 -146.98
N ASP A 264 -21.72 -32.75 -147.82
CA ASP A 264 -22.91 -32.57 -148.66
C ASP A 264 -24.22 -31.96 -148.08
N LEU A 265 -24.79 -31.09 -148.92
CA LEU A 265 -25.88 -30.14 -148.70
C LEU A 265 -27.26 -30.80 -148.47
N ASN A 266 -28.22 -30.02 -147.93
CA ASN A 266 -29.50 -29.84 -148.64
C ASN A 266 -30.36 -28.64 -148.18
N ALA A 267 -30.73 -27.80 -149.14
CA ALA A 267 -31.62 -26.63 -149.03
C ALA A 267 -33.10 -26.95 -148.71
N LYS A 268 -33.41 -28.18 -148.29
CA LYS A 268 -34.75 -28.60 -147.81
C LYS A 268 -34.86 -28.64 -146.29
N GLN A 269 -33.77 -28.52 -145.55
CA GLN A 269 -33.80 -28.39 -144.08
C GLN A 269 -34.04 -26.95 -143.62
N GLU A 270 -33.74 -25.95 -144.46
CA GLU A 270 -33.90 -24.53 -144.12
C GLU A 270 -35.37 -24.12 -143.96
N ALA A 271 -36.30 -24.74 -144.69
CA ALA A 271 -37.74 -24.48 -144.62
C ALA A 271 -38.42 -25.13 -143.39
N VAL A 272 -37.90 -26.27 -142.91
CA VAL A 272 -38.37 -26.91 -141.67
C VAL A 272 -37.80 -26.18 -140.44
N LEU A 273 -36.56 -25.69 -140.54
CA LEU A 273 -35.95 -24.83 -139.54
C LEU A 273 -36.72 -23.51 -139.38
N THR A 274 -37.15 -22.86 -140.46
CA THR A 274 -37.95 -21.62 -140.35
C THR A 274 -39.31 -21.85 -139.68
N LYS A 275 -40.01 -22.96 -139.97
CA LYS A 275 -41.30 -23.26 -139.31
C LYS A 275 -41.13 -23.63 -137.83
N THR A 276 -40.03 -24.29 -137.48
CA THR A 276 -39.69 -24.65 -136.09
C THR A 276 -39.23 -23.42 -135.30
N VAL A 277 -38.42 -22.55 -135.92
CA VAL A 277 -37.98 -21.26 -135.36
C VAL A 277 -39.16 -20.32 -135.12
N VAL A 278 -40.15 -20.27 -136.02
CA VAL A 278 -41.36 -19.45 -135.84
C VAL A 278 -42.27 -20.03 -134.75
N SER A 279 -42.41 -21.35 -134.63
CA SER A 279 -43.16 -21.94 -133.52
C SER A 279 -42.46 -21.71 -132.17
N ASN A 280 -41.13 -21.85 -132.10
CA ASN A 280 -40.35 -21.53 -130.92
C ASN A 280 -40.39 -20.04 -130.61
N SER A 281 -40.41 -19.15 -131.60
CA SER A 281 -40.57 -17.70 -131.42
C SER A 281 -41.92 -17.33 -130.79
N LEU A 282 -42.99 -18.06 -131.10
CA LEU A 282 -44.31 -17.87 -130.47
C LEU A 282 -44.39 -18.45 -129.04
N TYR A 283 -43.72 -19.58 -128.78
CA TYR A 283 -43.54 -20.09 -127.41
C TYR A 283 -42.65 -19.17 -126.56
N HIS A 284 -41.63 -18.54 -127.17
CA HIS A 284 -40.83 -17.50 -126.54
C HIS A 284 -41.67 -16.25 -126.25
N ALA A 285 -42.49 -15.75 -127.18
CA ALA A 285 -43.34 -14.59 -126.93
C ALA A 285 -44.37 -14.79 -125.78
N ALA A 286 -44.91 -16.00 -125.63
CA ALA A 286 -45.83 -16.32 -124.52
C ALA A 286 -45.08 -16.53 -123.18
N ASN A 287 -43.86 -17.04 -123.21
CA ASN A 287 -42.99 -17.10 -122.04
C ASN A 287 -42.41 -15.73 -121.69
N ASP A 288 -42.17 -14.85 -122.66
CA ASP A 288 -41.63 -13.50 -122.49
C ASP A 288 -42.64 -12.62 -121.75
N GLN A 289 -43.95 -12.77 -122.01
CA GLN A 289 -44.96 -12.07 -121.20
C GLN A 289 -44.99 -12.53 -119.74
N LYS A 290 -44.82 -13.84 -119.48
CA LYS A 290 -44.70 -14.36 -118.11
C LYS A 290 -43.37 -13.96 -117.47
N LEU A 291 -42.29 -13.94 -118.25
CA LEU A 291 -40.98 -13.49 -117.83
C LEU A 291 -41.01 -12.01 -117.49
N GLU A 292 -41.72 -11.19 -118.27
CA GLU A 292 -41.87 -9.75 -118.04
C GLU A 292 -42.73 -9.46 -116.80
N GLU A 293 -43.75 -10.27 -116.53
CA GLU A 293 -44.51 -10.20 -115.27
C GLU A 293 -43.65 -10.61 -114.05
N GLU A 294 -42.86 -11.68 -114.17
CA GLU A 294 -41.93 -12.12 -113.12
C GLU A 294 -40.75 -11.14 -112.96
N GLU A 295 -40.25 -10.51 -114.02
CA GLU A 295 -39.25 -9.44 -113.99
C GLU A 295 -39.80 -8.17 -113.35
N LYS A 296 -41.06 -7.81 -113.60
CA LYS A 296 -41.74 -6.71 -112.89
C LYS A 296 -41.87 -7.04 -111.40
N ARG A 297 -42.17 -8.28 -111.03
CA ARG A 297 -42.16 -8.71 -109.62
C ARG A 297 -40.75 -8.65 -109.01
N ILE A 298 -39.75 -9.18 -109.71
CA ILE A 298 -38.35 -9.16 -109.25
C ILE A 298 -37.87 -7.73 -109.08
N THR A 299 -38.14 -6.82 -110.03
CA THR A 299 -37.77 -5.40 -109.92
C THR A 299 -38.46 -4.72 -108.75
N THR A 300 -39.74 -5.00 -108.47
CA THR A 300 -40.40 -4.48 -107.26
C THR A 300 -39.78 -5.00 -105.97
N PHE A 301 -39.38 -6.28 -105.92
CA PHE A 301 -38.66 -6.84 -104.78
C PHE A 301 -37.25 -6.26 -104.66
N GLU A 302 -36.53 -6.09 -105.76
CA GLU A 302 -35.20 -5.48 -105.79
C GLU A 302 -35.23 -4.01 -105.34
N GLU A 303 -36.24 -3.23 -105.74
CA GLU A 303 -36.43 -1.87 -105.26
C GLU A 303 -36.77 -1.84 -103.76
N ALA A 304 -37.60 -2.76 -103.27
CA ALA A 304 -37.89 -2.90 -101.85
C ALA A 304 -36.64 -3.29 -101.05
N PHE A 305 -35.85 -4.26 -101.53
CA PHE A 305 -34.58 -4.65 -100.92
C PHE A 305 -33.55 -3.53 -100.99
N ARG A 306 -33.50 -2.74 -102.07
CA ARG A 306 -32.60 -1.58 -102.19
C ARG A 306 -32.94 -0.50 -101.16
N LYS A 307 -34.23 -0.22 -100.92
CA LYS A 307 -34.68 0.68 -99.84
C LYS A 307 -34.30 0.16 -98.45
N ILE A 308 -34.49 -1.14 -98.21
CA ILE A 308 -34.08 -1.76 -96.92
C ILE A 308 -32.56 -1.69 -96.75
N LYS A 309 -31.81 -1.95 -97.82
CA LYS A 309 -30.34 -1.90 -97.85
C LYS A 309 -29.81 -0.49 -97.56
N GLU A 310 -30.46 0.53 -98.12
CA GLU A 310 -30.15 1.94 -97.87
C GLU A 310 -30.49 2.35 -96.42
N ALA A 311 -31.65 1.93 -95.90
CA ALA A 311 -32.06 2.24 -94.53
C ALA A 311 -31.23 1.52 -93.45
N THR A 312 -30.78 0.30 -93.75
CA THR A 312 -29.97 -0.53 -92.83
C THR A 312 -28.47 -0.34 -92.99
N GLY A 313 -28.02 0.27 -94.11
CA GLY A 313 -26.62 0.57 -94.40
C GLY A 313 -25.75 -0.65 -94.71
N VAL A 314 -26.34 -1.77 -95.13
CA VAL A 314 -25.67 -3.07 -95.28
C VAL A 314 -25.37 -3.37 -96.75
N SER A 315 -24.29 -4.07 -97.09
CA SER A 315 -23.87 -4.27 -98.49
C SER A 315 -24.36 -5.57 -99.13
N ASP A 316 -24.80 -6.57 -98.35
CA ASP A 316 -25.31 -7.86 -98.83
C ASP A 316 -26.69 -8.20 -98.23
N VAL A 317 -27.54 -8.89 -98.99
CA VAL A 317 -28.89 -9.31 -98.59
C VAL A 317 -28.84 -10.31 -97.44
N SER A 318 -27.84 -11.22 -97.43
CA SER A 318 -27.67 -12.18 -96.34
C SER A 318 -27.32 -11.49 -95.01
N GLU A 319 -26.55 -10.40 -95.07
CA GLU A 319 -26.18 -9.61 -93.90
C GLU A 319 -27.38 -8.79 -93.37
N VAL A 320 -28.30 -8.34 -94.25
CA VAL A 320 -29.58 -7.74 -93.83
C VAL A 320 -30.43 -8.74 -93.04
N ILE A 321 -30.56 -9.97 -93.53
CA ILE A 321 -31.34 -11.03 -92.85
C ILE A 321 -30.70 -11.37 -91.51
N GLN A 322 -29.38 -11.54 -91.47
CA GLN A 322 -28.67 -11.84 -90.22
C GLN A 322 -28.79 -10.69 -89.21
N LYS A 323 -28.68 -9.42 -89.64
CA LYS A 323 -28.91 -8.28 -88.75
C LYS A 323 -30.35 -8.23 -88.26
N PHE A 324 -31.35 -8.49 -89.11
CA PHE A 324 -32.73 -8.53 -88.67
C PHE A 324 -32.98 -9.61 -87.60
N MET A 325 -32.45 -10.82 -87.82
CA MET A 325 -32.59 -11.92 -86.87
C MET A 325 -31.86 -11.64 -85.55
N THR A 326 -30.61 -11.17 -85.63
CA THR A 326 -29.81 -10.86 -84.44
C THR A 326 -30.25 -9.57 -83.73
N GLN A 327 -30.90 -8.65 -84.42
CA GLN A 327 -31.45 -7.42 -83.83
C GLN A 327 -32.62 -7.73 -82.90
N GLU A 328 -33.48 -8.69 -83.26
CA GLU A 328 -34.56 -9.14 -82.37
C GLU A 328 -33.99 -9.83 -81.12
N ASP A 329 -33.01 -10.72 -81.29
CA ASP A 329 -32.34 -11.39 -80.17
C ASP A 329 -31.61 -10.41 -79.25
N THR A 330 -30.87 -9.45 -79.82
CA THR A 330 -30.17 -8.41 -79.04
C THR A 330 -31.14 -7.45 -78.37
N HIS A 331 -32.26 -7.10 -79.02
CA HIS A 331 -33.33 -6.31 -78.41
C HIS A 331 -33.98 -7.04 -77.23
N ASN A 332 -34.30 -8.33 -77.39
CA ASN A 332 -34.87 -9.16 -76.34
C ASN A 332 -33.89 -9.33 -75.17
N ASN A 333 -32.60 -9.56 -75.45
CA ASN A 333 -31.57 -9.64 -74.41
C ASN A 333 -31.40 -8.30 -73.67
N LEU A 334 -31.38 -7.17 -74.39
CA LEU A 334 -31.32 -5.84 -73.76
C LEU A 334 -32.56 -5.56 -72.91
N LYS A 335 -33.75 -5.95 -73.38
CA LYS A 335 -34.98 -5.82 -72.63
C LYS A 335 -34.95 -6.67 -71.35
N GLN A 336 -34.48 -7.91 -71.44
CA GLN A 336 -34.29 -8.79 -70.29
C GLN A 336 -33.29 -8.21 -69.29
N ILE A 337 -32.11 -7.74 -69.75
CA ILE A 337 -31.12 -7.11 -68.87
C ILE A 337 -31.68 -5.85 -68.22
N ASN A 338 -32.50 -5.08 -68.94
CA ASN A 338 -33.14 -3.89 -68.39
C ASN A 338 -34.20 -4.25 -67.33
N GLU A 339 -35.02 -5.28 -67.57
CA GLU A 339 -35.97 -5.83 -66.59
C GLU A 339 -35.24 -6.36 -65.35
N GLU A 340 -34.19 -7.17 -65.51
CA GLU A 340 -33.38 -7.69 -64.41
C GLU A 340 -32.66 -6.58 -63.61
N SER A 341 -32.16 -5.56 -64.31
CA SER A 341 -31.54 -4.39 -63.68
C SER A 341 -32.55 -3.57 -62.91
N GLN A 342 -33.75 -3.38 -63.46
CA GLN A 342 -34.85 -2.68 -62.80
C GLN A 342 -35.30 -3.43 -61.55
N ASP A 343 -35.49 -4.75 -61.64
CA ASP A 343 -35.81 -5.62 -60.49
C ASP A 343 -34.74 -5.54 -59.40
N ARG A 344 -33.47 -5.50 -59.79
CA ARG A 344 -32.35 -5.36 -58.84
C ARG A 344 -32.36 -4.00 -58.16
N ILE A 345 -32.62 -2.92 -58.91
CA ILE A 345 -32.76 -1.58 -58.36
C ILE A 345 -33.92 -1.53 -57.35
N ASP A 346 -35.05 -2.15 -57.66
CA ASP A 346 -36.22 -2.11 -56.79
C ASP A 346 -36.03 -2.96 -55.53
N LYS A 347 -35.36 -4.13 -55.62
CA LYS A 347 -34.91 -4.90 -54.45
C LYS A 347 -33.98 -4.09 -53.55
N LEU A 348 -32.94 -3.45 -54.13
CA LEU A 348 -32.01 -2.63 -53.36
C LEU A 348 -32.67 -1.40 -52.75
N LYS A 349 -33.65 -0.79 -53.43
CA LYS A 349 -34.45 0.32 -52.87
C LYS A 349 -35.30 -0.15 -51.69
N ASN A 350 -35.90 -1.32 -51.77
CA ASN A 350 -36.69 -1.91 -50.68
C ASN A 350 -35.80 -2.24 -49.48
N GLU A 351 -34.66 -2.90 -49.70
CA GLU A 351 -33.67 -3.18 -48.64
C GLU A 351 -33.16 -1.88 -47.99
N ARG A 352 -32.86 -0.86 -48.80
CA ARG A 352 -32.48 0.46 -48.28
C ARG A 352 -33.60 1.06 -47.44
N HIS A 353 -34.85 0.98 -47.89
CA HIS A 353 -36.00 1.49 -47.14
C HIS A 353 -36.20 0.71 -45.83
N GLU A 354 -36.08 -0.61 -45.83
CA GLU A 354 -36.15 -1.44 -44.62
C GLU A 354 -35.01 -1.14 -43.65
N LEU A 355 -33.77 -1.02 -44.14
CA LEU A 355 -32.63 -0.66 -43.31
C LEU A 355 -32.75 0.76 -42.77
N GLN A 356 -33.29 1.68 -43.57
CA GLN A 356 -33.54 3.06 -43.15
C GLN A 356 -34.66 3.12 -42.11
N ALA A 357 -35.72 2.33 -42.27
CA ALA A 357 -36.79 2.18 -41.28
C ALA A 357 -36.28 1.54 -39.99
N LYS A 358 -35.44 0.49 -40.06
CA LYS A 358 -34.78 -0.10 -38.88
C LYS A 358 -33.83 0.87 -38.21
N LEU A 359 -33.11 1.69 -38.98
CA LEU A 359 -32.23 2.73 -38.46
C LEU A 359 -33.02 3.87 -37.83
N GLU A 360 -34.17 4.24 -38.41
CA GLU A 360 -35.08 5.22 -37.85
C GLU A 360 -35.73 4.69 -36.58
N GLU A 361 -36.17 3.43 -36.58
CA GLU A 361 -36.59 2.70 -35.40
C GLU A 361 -35.47 2.63 -34.37
N LEU A 362 -34.21 2.34 -34.70
CA LEU A 362 -33.09 2.37 -33.75
C LEU A 362 -32.77 3.79 -33.25
N LYS A 363 -32.89 4.81 -34.10
CA LYS A 363 -32.66 6.21 -33.71
C LYS A 363 -33.77 6.76 -32.81
N TYR A 364 -35.02 6.36 -33.04
CA TYR A 364 -36.18 6.83 -32.29
C TYR A 364 -36.66 5.86 -31.19
N SER A 365 -36.30 4.58 -31.24
CA SER A 365 -36.30 3.69 -30.06
C SER A 365 -35.08 3.95 -29.17
N GLY A 366 -34.00 4.46 -29.77
CA GLY A 366 -32.92 5.19 -29.12
C GLY A 366 -33.29 6.62 -28.71
N SER A 367 -34.57 7.03 -28.78
CA SER A 367 -35.11 8.23 -28.11
C SER A 367 -35.19 8.05 -26.58
N GLY A 368 -34.16 7.42 -26.04
CA GLY A 368 -33.82 7.35 -24.64
C GLY A 368 -32.40 7.85 -24.41
N LEU A 369 -31.85 8.74 -25.24
CA LEU A 369 -30.62 9.45 -24.83
C LEU A 369 -30.86 10.21 -23.51
N ASP A 370 -32.08 10.72 -23.31
CA ASP A 370 -32.54 11.26 -22.02
C ASP A 370 -32.86 10.18 -20.99
N SER A 371 -33.34 9.00 -21.39
CA SER A 371 -33.68 7.91 -20.45
C SER A 371 -32.44 7.17 -19.94
N SER A 372 -31.43 6.96 -20.79
CA SER A 372 -30.17 6.33 -20.43
C SER A 372 -29.32 7.27 -19.60
N ARG A 373 -29.36 8.57 -19.88
CA ARG A 373 -28.70 9.58 -19.04
C ARG A 373 -29.39 9.76 -17.69
N ARG A 374 -30.74 9.85 -17.66
CA ARG A 374 -31.49 9.83 -16.40
C ARG A 374 -31.29 8.57 -15.59
N LEU A 375 -31.18 7.41 -16.24
CA LEU A 375 -30.90 6.16 -15.55
C LEU A 375 -29.48 6.16 -14.94
N VAL A 376 -28.50 6.71 -15.65
CA VAL A 376 -27.15 6.93 -15.11
C VAL A 376 -27.19 7.91 -13.94
N ASP A 377 -27.85 9.05 -14.09
CA ASP A 377 -28.01 10.05 -13.02
C ASP A 377 -28.73 9.45 -11.79
N GLU A 378 -29.75 8.60 -11.99
CA GLU A 378 -30.45 7.88 -10.91
C GLU A 378 -29.55 6.85 -10.22
N TYR A 379 -28.68 6.15 -10.97
CA TYR A 379 -27.73 5.21 -10.38
C TYR A 379 -26.59 5.93 -9.67
N GLU A 380 -26.12 7.06 -10.19
CA GLU A 380 -25.16 7.94 -9.53
C GLU A 380 -25.74 8.51 -8.23
N GLN A 381 -27.00 8.94 -8.25
CA GLN A 381 -27.69 9.39 -7.05
C GLN A 381 -27.83 8.25 -6.01
N LYS A 382 -28.27 7.06 -6.43
CA LYS A 382 -28.36 5.89 -5.54
C LYS A 382 -27.00 5.48 -4.99
N LEU A 383 -25.94 5.60 -5.78
CA LEU A 383 -24.56 5.35 -5.35
C LEU A 383 -24.12 6.37 -4.30
N ALA A 384 -24.39 7.66 -4.53
CA ALA A 384 -24.07 8.73 -3.60
C ALA A 384 -24.84 8.58 -2.28
N GLU A 385 -26.13 8.25 -2.32
CA GLU A 385 -26.96 7.98 -1.14
C GLU A 385 -26.46 6.76 -0.36
N ALA A 386 -26.09 5.67 -1.06
CA ALA A 386 -25.51 4.49 -0.42
C ALA A 386 -24.16 4.78 0.21
N ALA A 387 -23.31 5.58 -0.44
CA ALA A 387 -22.02 6.00 0.09
C ALA A 387 -22.17 6.88 1.34
N ALA A 388 -23.09 7.86 1.30
CA ALA A 388 -23.39 8.72 2.44
C ALA A 388 -23.95 7.93 3.64
N ASN A 389 -24.83 6.96 3.39
CA ASN A 389 -25.34 6.08 4.44
C ASN A 389 -24.25 5.18 5.02
N CYS A 390 -23.36 4.64 4.18
CA CYS A 390 -22.22 3.85 4.63
C CYS A 390 -21.30 4.68 5.54
N GLU A 391 -21.00 5.93 5.18
CA GLU A 391 -20.17 6.82 5.99
C GLU A 391 -20.84 7.19 7.33
N LYS A 392 -22.16 7.46 7.33
CA LYS A 392 -22.94 7.69 8.56
C LYS A 392 -22.85 6.47 9.50
N GLU A 393 -23.05 5.26 8.98
CA GLU A 393 -22.96 4.03 9.77
C GLU A 393 -21.52 3.76 10.24
N ARG A 394 -20.51 4.07 9.42
CA ARG A 394 -19.10 3.99 9.80
C ARG A 394 -18.78 4.89 10.99
N ILE A 395 -19.24 6.14 10.97
CA ILE A 395 -19.04 7.10 12.07
C ILE A 395 -19.75 6.62 13.34
N LYS A 396 -20.99 6.11 13.24
CA LYS A 396 -21.71 5.53 14.39
C LYS A 396 -20.94 4.33 14.96
N TYR A 397 -20.48 3.43 14.11
CA TYR A 397 -19.68 2.28 14.52
C TYR A 397 -18.40 2.71 15.21
N GLU A 398 -17.69 3.72 14.69
CA GLU A 398 -16.45 4.23 15.30
C GLU A 398 -16.70 4.82 16.70
N LYS A 399 -17.83 5.53 16.89
CA LYS A 399 -18.25 6.02 18.21
C LYS A 399 -18.53 4.88 19.18
N VAL A 400 -19.32 3.88 18.76
CA VAL A 400 -19.65 2.72 19.60
C VAL A 400 -18.40 1.89 19.92
N ALA A 401 -17.50 1.70 18.96
CA ALA A 401 -16.25 1.00 19.16
C ALA A 401 -15.36 1.71 20.19
N LYS A 402 -15.26 3.05 20.15
CA LYS A 402 -14.51 3.82 21.16
C LYS A 402 -15.11 3.63 22.56
N ILE A 403 -16.44 3.69 22.69
CA ILE A 403 -17.13 3.44 23.96
C ILE A 403 -16.85 2.01 24.45
N LEU A 404 -16.92 1.03 23.57
CA LEU A 404 -16.71 -0.37 23.89
C LEU A 404 -15.26 -0.66 24.34
N VAL A 405 -14.27 -0.02 23.72
CA VAL A 405 -12.86 -0.08 24.18
C VAL A 405 -12.70 0.55 25.56
N ALA A 406 -13.28 1.73 25.80
CA ALA A 406 -13.23 2.37 27.12
C ALA A 406 -13.92 1.53 28.20
N MET A 407 -15.05 0.90 27.86
CA MET A 407 -15.77 0.00 28.76
C MET A 407 -14.96 -1.25 29.09
N LYS A 408 -14.31 -1.87 28.10
CA LYS A 408 -13.39 -3.00 28.33
C LYS A 408 -12.26 -2.64 29.26
N ALA A 409 -11.57 -1.52 29.03
CA ALA A 409 -10.51 -1.06 29.91
C ALA A 409 -11.02 -0.79 31.34
N GLY A 410 -12.21 -0.18 31.48
CA GLY A 410 -12.84 0.02 32.79
C GLY A 410 -13.18 -1.28 33.51
N ILE A 411 -13.69 -2.29 32.80
CA ILE A 411 -14.01 -3.62 33.33
C ILE A 411 -12.74 -4.39 33.68
N GLU A 412 -11.68 -4.28 32.88
CA GLU A 412 -10.36 -4.86 33.17
C GLU A 412 -9.79 -4.28 34.47
N HIS A 413 -9.78 -2.95 34.61
CA HIS A 413 -9.37 -2.30 35.86
C HIS A 413 -10.23 -2.71 37.06
N LEU A 414 -11.54 -2.88 36.87
CA LEU A 414 -12.43 -3.34 37.93
C LEU A 414 -12.11 -4.79 38.32
N LYS A 415 -11.91 -5.67 37.33
CA LYS A 415 -11.51 -7.06 37.53
C LYS A 415 -10.19 -7.17 38.29
N ASP A 416 -9.18 -6.38 37.92
CA ASP A 416 -7.86 -6.35 38.58
C ASP A 416 -7.98 -5.91 40.04
N LYS A 417 -8.75 -4.86 40.31
CA LYS A 417 -9.01 -4.40 41.69
C LYS A 417 -9.75 -5.43 42.54
N LEU A 418 -10.53 -6.31 41.90
CA LEU A 418 -11.31 -7.36 42.56
C LEU A 418 -10.63 -8.74 42.50
N GLU A 419 -9.38 -8.84 42.03
CA GLU A 419 -8.66 -10.12 41.90
C GLU A 419 -8.50 -10.82 43.26
N GLY A 420 -8.27 -10.05 44.33
CA GLY A 420 -8.10 -10.55 45.70
C GLY A 420 -9.36 -11.12 46.37
N ILE A 421 -10.54 -11.02 45.75
CA ILE A 421 -11.80 -11.52 46.31
C ILE A 421 -12.15 -12.86 45.65
N ALA A 422 -12.03 -13.94 46.42
CA ALA A 422 -12.32 -15.29 45.96
C ALA A 422 -13.83 -15.53 45.84
N ILE A 423 -14.29 -16.03 44.69
CA ILE A 423 -15.62 -16.60 44.46
C ILE A 423 -15.43 -18.04 43.97
N ASP A 424 -16.39 -18.93 44.25
CA ASP A 424 -16.41 -20.34 43.81
C ASP A 424 -16.66 -20.51 42.28
N GLU A 425 -16.41 -19.48 41.47
CA GLU A 425 -16.53 -19.51 40.00
C GLU A 425 -15.16 -19.25 39.35
N PRO A 426 -14.83 -19.96 38.25
CA PRO A 426 -13.56 -19.76 37.54
C PRO A 426 -13.50 -18.36 36.91
N ASN A 427 -12.32 -17.75 36.94
CA ASN A 427 -12.09 -16.41 36.41
C ASN A 427 -12.20 -16.42 34.87
N ILE A 428 -13.14 -15.66 34.32
CA ILE A 428 -13.37 -15.60 32.87
C ILE A 428 -12.33 -14.65 32.22
N PRO A 429 -11.66 -15.07 31.12
CA PRO A 429 -10.79 -14.18 30.36
C PRO A 429 -11.60 -13.08 29.68
N LEU A 430 -11.09 -11.85 29.70
CA LEU A 430 -11.77 -10.71 29.06
C LEU A 430 -11.54 -10.77 27.55
N THR A 431 -12.59 -11.11 26.80
CA THR A 431 -12.65 -11.09 25.34
C THR A 431 -13.90 -10.34 24.89
N ASP A 432 -13.98 -10.01 23.60
CA ASP A 432 -15.06 -9.21 23.01
C ASP A 432 -16.47 -9.76 23.30
N ASP A 433 -16.60 -11.08 23.38
CA ASP A 433 -17.87 -11.76 23.65
C ASP A 433 -18.15 -11.94 25.16
N THR A 434 -17.12 -11.91 26.02
CA THR A 434 -17.24 -12.20 27.45
C THR A 434 -17.23 -10.96 28.35
N VAL A 435 -17.22 -9.76 27.77
CA VAL A 435 -17.21 -8.47 28.52
C VAL A 435 -18.35 -8.40 29.54
N VAL A 436 -19.54 -8.86 29.14
CA VAL A 436 -20.74 -8.87 29.99
C VAL A 436 -20.59 -9.90 31.12
N ASP A 437 -20.03 -11.08 30.83
CA ASP A 437 -19.82 -12.13 31.82
C ASP A 437 -18.79 -11.74 32.88
N VAL A 438 -17.70 -11.08 32.47
CA VAL A 438 -16.68 -10.55 33.39
C VAL A 438 -17.26 -9.44 34.26
N LEU A 439 -18.15 -8.60 33.73
CA LEU A 439 -18.85 -7.58 34.51
C LEU A 439 -19.80 -8.21 35.54
N ALA A 440 -20.56 -9.24 35.17
CA ALA A 440 -21.42 -9.98 36.10
C ALA A 440 -20.62 -10.69 37.21
N GLN A 441 -19.44 -11.24 36.88
CA GLN A 441 -18.53 -11.77 37.89
C GLN A 441 -18.01 -10.67 38.83
N SER A 442 -17.69 -9.50 38.29
CA SER A 442 -17.25 -8.34 39.05
C SER A 442 -18.35 -7.83 39.99
N GLU A 443 -19.61 -7.84 39.54
CA GLU A 443 -20.79 -7.53 40.38
C GLU A 443 -20.94 -8.52 41.54
N LYS A 444 -20.85 -9.84 41.29
CA LYS A 444 -20.88 -10.85 42.37
C LYS A 444 -19.74 -10.64 43.38
N LYS A 445 -18.54 -10.28 42.91
CA LYS A 445 -17.38 -9.97 43.78
C LYS A 445 -17.64 -8.75 44.64
N LEU A 446 -18.20 -7.69 44.05
CA LEU A 446 -18.60 -6.49 44.77
C LEU A 446 -19.69 -6.80 45.81
N MET A 447 -20.70 -7.59 45.47
CA MET A 447 -21.75 -7.99 46.41
C MET A 447 -21.18 -8.81 47.58
N LYS A 448 -20.24 -9.71 47.31
CA LYS A 448 -19.52 -10.45 48.37
C LYS A 448 -18.70 -9.51 49.26
N THR A 449 -18.00 -8.52 48.69
CA THR A 449 -17.30 -7.51 49.50
C THR A 449 -18.25 -6.68 50.35
N LEU A 450 -19.41 -6.30 49.80
CA LEU A 450 -20.41 -5.51 50.51
C LEU A 450 -21.01 -6.32 51.66
N GLN A 451 -21.22 -7.62 51.47
CA GLN A 451 -21.63 -8.54 52.53
C GLN A 451 -20.54 -8.74 53.60
N MET A 452 -19.25 -8.77 53.20
CA MET A 452 -18.12 -8.80 54.15
C MET A 452 -17.95 -7.49 54.92
N LEU A 453 -18.32 -6.36 54.31
CA LEU A 453 -18.30 -5.04 54.95
C LEU A 453 -19.50 -4.80 55.88
N GLY A 454 -20.61 -5.51 55.69
CA GLY A 454 -21.86 -5.37 56.46
C GLY A 454 -21.80 -5.76 57.94
N GLY A 455 -20.61 -5.79 58.54
CA GLY A 455 -20.38 -6.17 59.94
C GLY A 455 -19.65 -5.15 60.81
N ASP A 456 -19.00 -4.10 60.26
CA ASP A 456 -18.31 -3.08 61.08
C ASP A 456 -18.06 -1.77 60.28
N ASP A 457 -19.01 -0.83 60.35
CA ASP A 457 -18.92 0.50 59.69
C ASP A 457 -17.71 1.33 60.16
N GLU A 458 -17.18 1.07 61.36
CA GLU A 458 -16.05 1.79 61.96
C GLU A 458 -14.71 1.40 61.32
N ALA A 459 -14.50 0.10 61.06
CA ALA A 459 -13.29 -0.43 60.44
C ALA A 459 -13.16 0.00 58.98
N VAL A 460 -14.30 0.08 58.27
CA VAL A 460 -14.39 0.55 56.90
C VAL A 460 -14.02 2.03 56.81
N ARG A 461 -14.55 2.87 57.71
CA ARG A 461 -14.20 4.31 57.76
C ARG A 461 -12.71 4.53 57.99
N GLN A 462 -12.11 3.75 58.90
CA GLN A 462 -10.70 3.86 59.21
C GLN A 462 -9.83 3.43 58.03
N ALA A 463 -10.16 2.31 57.37
CA ALA A 463 -9.46 1.82 56.18
C ALA A 463 -9.59 2.78 54.98
N LEU A 464 -10.76 3.41 54.80
CA LEU A 464 -10.98 4.39 53.73
C LEU A 464 -10.20 5.68 53.98
N ALA A 465 -10.03 6.08 55.24
CA ALA A 465 -9.21 7.22 55.64
C ALA A 465 -7.71 6.95 55.41
N THR A 466 -7.20 5.76 55.75
CA THR A 466 -5.82 5.37 55.43
C THR A 466 -5.58 5.23 53.93
N TYR A 467 -6.54 4.69 53.18
CA TYR A 467 -6.42 4.58 51.73
C TYR A 467 -6.39 5.96 51.06
N LYS A 468 -7.24 6.91 51.47
CA LYS A 468 -7.20 8.29 50.97
C LYS A 468 -5.88 9.00 51.31
N ALA A 469 -5.37 8.83 52.54
CA ALA A 469 -4.10 9.41 52.96
C ALA A 469 -2.90 8.84 52.16
N ASN A 470 -2.91 7.54 51.86
CA ASN A 470 -1.87 6.90 51.05
C ASN A 470 -1.99 7.26 49.56
N ALA A 471 -3.22 7.41 49.05
CA ALA A 471 -3.45 7.82 47.67
C ALA A 471 -3.05 9.28 47.41
N GLU A 472 -3.13 10.17 48.41
CA GLU A 472 -2.63 11.56 48.30
C GLU A 472 -1.10 11.68 48.45
N ALA A 473 -0.45 10.71 49.12
CA ALA A 473 0.99 10.72 49.33
C ALA A 473 1.82 10.32 48.10
N ASP A 474 1.22 9.64 47.12
CA ASP A 474 1.92 9.03 45.97
C ASP A 474 1.76 9.83 44.65
N LEU A 475 1.32 11.10 44.71
CA LEU A 475 1.23 11.96 43.52
C LEU A 475 2.52 12.76 43.26
N PRO A 476 3.11 12.68 42.05
CA PRO A 476 4.25 13.51 41.65
C PRO A 476 3.91 15.01 41.66
N GLN A 477 4.86 15.85 42.06
CA GLN A 477 4.73 17.32 42.21
C GLN A 477 4.34 18.10 40.94
N HIS A 478 4.24 17.47 39.77
CA HIS A 478 3.98 18.12 38.48
C HIS A 478 2.69 17.65 37.80
N ASN A 479 1.68 17.21 38.55
CA ASN A 479 0.41 16.82 37.95
C ASN A 479 -0.48 18.05 37.67
N SER A 480 -0.52 18.50 36.42
CA SER A 480 -1.46 19.50 35.92
C SER A 480 -2.86 18.89 35.86
N ARG A 481 -3.70 19.25 36.82
CA ARG A 481 -5.11 18.84 36.92
C ARG A 481 -5.85 19.31 35.65
N ILE A 482 -6.24 18.37 34.79
CA ILE A 482 -7.15 18.66 33.68
C ILE A 482 -8.57 18.75 34.27
N GLU A 483 -9.18 19.93 34.20
CA GLU A 483 -10.60 20.08 34.50
C GLU A 483 -11.40 19.33 33.43
N VAL A 484 -12.00 18.20 33.84
CA VAL A 484 -13.06 17.56 33.07
C VAL A 484 -14.33 18.36 33.36
N THR A 485 -14.61 19.34 32.52
CA THR A 485 -15.95 19.95 32.45
C THR A 485 -16.94 18.85 32.08
N ALA A 486 -17.92 18.62 32.96
CA ALA A 486 -19.02 17.71 32.69
C ALA A 486 -19.74 18.15 31.40
N PRO A 487 -20.11 17.23 30.50
CA PRO A 487 -20.91 17.59 29.35
C PRO A 487 -22.28 18.04 29.85
N THR A 488 -22.53 19.35 29.78
CA THR A 488 -23.87 19.91 29.94
C THR A 488 -24.73 19.32 28.83
N HIS A 489 -25.75 18.61 29.25
CA HIS A 489 -26.83 18.15 28.42
C HIS A 489 -27.65 19.39 28.00
N ASP A 490 -27.27 20.02 26.90
CA ASP A 490 -28.16 20.92 26.17
C ASP A 490 -28.62 20.18 24.90
N SER A 491 -29.81 19.61 25.04
CA SER A 491 -30.70 19.30 23.94
C SER A 491 -31.57 20.52 23.70
N GLU A 492 -31.37 21.22 22.59
CA GLU A 492 -32.43 21.93 21.85
C GLU A 492 -31.91 22.24 20.43
N GLU A 493 -32.48 21.49 19.49
CA GLU A 493 -32.86 21.81 18.11
C GLU A 493 -32.17 22.98 17.37
N GLU A 494 -31.55 22.67 16.23
CA GLU A 494 -31.94 23.30 14.96
C GLU A 494 -31.62 22.31 13.82
N ASP A 495 -32.68 21.69 13.30
CA ASP A 495 -32.70 21.05 11.99
C ASP A 495 -32.38 22.11 10.93
N SER A 496 -31.27 21.95 10.22
CA SER A 496 -31.13 22.50 8.88
C SER A 496 -30.72 21.37 7.94
N GLU A 497 -31.71 20.88 7.21
CA GLU A 497 -31.54 20.12 5.99
C GLU A 497 -30.64 20.92 5.03
N ASP A 498 -29.44 20.43 4.76
CA ASP A 498 -28.68 20.85 3.57
C ASP A 498 -28.45 19.60 2.70
N TYR A 499 -29.21 19.55 1.61
CA TYR A 499 -29.04 18.61 0.52
C TYR A 499 -27.65 18.81 -0.09
N GLY A 500 -27.02 17.69 -0.48
CA GLY A 500 -25.68 17.71 -1.03
C GLY A 500 -25.52 18.52 -2.32
N SER A 501 -24.28 18.89 -2.59
CA SER A 501 -23.73 18.87 -3.93
C SER A 501 -22.23 18.64 -3.84
N ASP A 502 -21.81 17.44 -4.23
CA ASP A 502 -20.60 17.29 -5.04
C ASP A 502 -20.70 18.28 -6.19
N VAL A 503 -19.68 19.13 -6.42
CA VAL A 503 -19.14 19.44 -7.75
C VAL A 503 -17.72 19.98 -7.58
N GLU A 504 -16.78 19.29 -8.24
CA GLU A 504 -15.42 19.73 -8.52
C GLU A 504 -15.38 21.12 -9.21
N ASP A 505 -14.43 21.97 -8.83
CA ASP A 505 -14.02 23.20 -9.55
C ASP A 505 -15.13 24.21 -9.95
N ALA A 506 -15.51 25.08 -9.01
CA ALA A 506 -16.12 26.35 -9.32
C ALA A 506 -15.49 27.48 -8.50
N MET A 507 -15.23 28.59 -9.20
CA MET A 507 -14.57 29.81 -8.73
C MET A 507 -14.97 30.25 -7.32
N ASP A 508 -13.97 30.71 -6.57
CA ASP A 508 -14.10 31.39 -5.28
C ASP A 508 -15.07 32.57 -5.38
N VAL A 509 -16.36 32.33 -5.09
CA VAL A 509 -17.40 33.35 -4.97
C VAL A 509 -17.28 33.96 -3.58
N PRO A 510 -16.89 35.23 -3.45
CA PRO A 510 -16.62 35.80 -2.14
C PRO A 510 -17.89 35.95 -1.31
N ASP A 511 -17.88 35.40 -0.09
CA ASP A 511 -18.98 35.48 0.87
C ASP A 511 -19.37 36.95 1.17
N ARG A 512 -20.63 37.18 1.56
CA ARG A 512 -21.21 38.47 1.92
C ARG A 512 -20.34 39.22 2.94
N GLY A 513 -19.65 38.51 3.85
CA GLY A 513 -18.66 39.09 4.76
C GLY A 513 -17.39 39.61 4.06
N TYR A 514 -16.88 38.87 3.07
CA TYR A 514 -15.74 39.28 2.24
C TYR A 514 -16.10 40.47 1.36
N VAL A 515 -17.28 40.47 0.72
CA VAL A 515 -17.77 41.60 -0.09
C VAL A 515 -17.97 42.85 0.78
N LYS A 516 -18.52 42.68 2.00
CA LYS A 516 -18.71 43.79 2.94
C LYS A 516 -17.38 44.37 3.41
N ASN A 517 -16.42 43.54 3.80
CA ASN A 517 -15.08 43.97 4.24
C ASN A 517 -14.26 44.58 3.08
N SER A 518 -14.36 44.03 1.88
CA SER A 518 -13.71 44.56 0.68
C SER A 518 -14.34 45.90 0.27
N SER A 519 -15.67 46.04 0.35
CA SER A 519 -16.35 47.33 0.11
C SER A 519 -15.98 48.38 1.16
N GLN A 520 -15.87 48.00 2.45
CA GLN A 520 -15.43 48.92 3.50
C GLN A 520 -13.99 49.37 3.27
N GLN A 521 -13.06 48.46 2.93
CA GLN A 521 -11.69 48.85 2.57
C GLN A 521 -11.61 49.74 1.32
N ILE A 522 -12.46 49.53 0.31
CA ILE A 522 -12.50 50.35 -0.90
C ILE A 522 -13.05 51.74 -0.58
N THR A 523 -14.09 51.85 0.25
CA THR A 523 -14.63 53.17 0.68
C THR A 523 -13.66 53.94 1.58
N GLU A 524 -12.94 53.26 2.49
CA GLU A 524 -11.90 53.88 3.33
C GLU A 524 -10.69 54.35 2.50
N LYS A 525 -10.30 53.60 1.46
CA LYS A 525 -9.23 54.00 0.52
C LYS A 525 -9.67 55.12 -0.41
N SER A 526 -10.94 55.18 -0.80
CA SER A 526 -11.50 56.26 -1.64
C SER A 526 -11.71 57.58 -0.87
N GLY A 527 -11.93 57.51 0.45
CA GLY A 527 -11.98 58.69 1.34
C GLY A 527 -10.63 59.37 1.60
N ARG A 528 -9.52 58.75 1.18
CA ARG A 528 -8.15 59.27 1.37
C ARG A 528 -7.46 59.62 0.05
N LYS A 529 -8.11 60.40 -0.81
CA LYS A 529 -7.40 61.16 -1.88
C LYS A 529 -7.83 62.62 -1.89
N GLY A 530 -7.09 63.41 -1.13
CA GLY A 530 -7.22 64.86 -1.14
C GLY A 530 -6.21 65.59 -0.25
N LYS A 531 -4.91 65.56 -0.61
CA LYS A 531 -4.00 66.73 -0.51
C LYS A 531 -2.59 66.45 -1.05
N LYS A 532 -2.23 67.21 -2.09
CA LYS A 532 -0.88 67.43 -2.63
C LYS A 532 -0.02 68.27 -1.66
N LYS A 533 1.31 68.05 -1.66
CA LYS A 533 2.43 69.02 -1.50
C LYS A 533 3.76 68.24 -1.65
N THR A 534 4.50 68.29 -2.76
CA THR A 534 5.59 69.22 -3.16
C THR A 534 6.87 69.24 -2.28
N ALA A 535 7.95 68.70 -2.88
CA ALA A 535 9.29 69.31 -3.07
C ALA A 535 10.51 68.90 -2.21
N LYS A 536 11.59 68.60 -2.97
CA LYS A 536 13.05 68.82 -2.80
C LYS A 536 13.94 67.78 -2.09
N GLY A 537 14.81 67.14 -2.91
CA GLY A 537 16.26 67.43 -2.93
C GLY A 537 17.21 66.36 -2.38
N GLY A 538 18.11 65.84 -3.22
CA GLY A 538 19.33 65.12 -2.80
C GLY A 538 19.82 64.09 -3.81
N GLU A 539 20.88 64.41 -4.55
CA GLU A 539 21.58 63.60 -5.57
C GLU A 539 22.81 62.86 -4.95
N PRO A 540 23.63 62.06 -5.69
CA PRO A 540 23.90 60.64 -5.43
C PRO A 540 25.34 60.34 -4.94
N PRO A 541 25.80 59.06 -4.90
CA PRO A 541 26.70 58.63 -5.97
C PRO A 541 26.76 57.12 -6.35
N ALA A 542 27.19 56.92 -7.61
CA ALA A 542 28.18 55.95 -8.13
C ALA A 542 27.92 54.42 -8.19
N SER A 543 27.81 53.94 -9.44
CA SER A 543 28.28 52.62 -9.91
C SER A 543 29.82 52.61 -10.08
N PRO A 544 30.46 51.43 -10.16
CA PRO A 544 31.01 50.96 -11.45
C PRO A 544 30.91 49.41 -11.62
N SER A 545 30.36 48.87 -12.72
CA SER A 545 31.00 48.55 -14.02
C SER A 545 31.74 47.21 -14.11
N GLY A 546 31.46 46.44 -15.19
CA GLY A 546 32.34 45.41 -15.77
C GLY A 546 31.62 44.08 -16.07
N LYS A 547 31.15 43.81 -17.31
CA LYS A 547 31.88 43.23 -18.48
C LYS A 547 32.39 41.80 -18.18
N THR A 548 32.22 40.72 -18.96
CA THR A 548 32.17 40.40 -20.41
C THR A 548 31.65 38.94 -20.54
N ASN A 549 30.79 38.55 -21.48
CA ASN A 549 31.01 38.18 -22.88
C ASN A 549 31.94 36.96 -23.14
N THR A 550 31.35 35.86 -23.65
CA THR A 550 31.81 34.83 -24.62
C THR A 550 30.86 33.62 -24.49
N GLY A 551 30.41 32.85 -25.48
CA GLY A 551 30.77 32.68 -26.87
C GLY A 551 30.62 31.20 -27.26
N MET A 552 29.59 30.91 -28.06
CA MET A 552 29.66 30.15 -29.33
C MET A 552 29.93 28.62 -29.37
N ALA A 553 29.34 28.03 -30.43
CA ALA A 553 29.52 26.71 -31.06
C ALA A 553 28.76 25.53 -30.41
N GLY A 554 28.02 24.67 -31.13
CA GLY A 554 27.94 24.42 -32.57
C GLY A 554 28.47 23.01 -32.92
N GLY A 555 27.64 22.15 -33.52
CA GLY A 555 28.02 20.87 -34.14
C GLY A 555 27.17 19.69 -33.64
N LYS A 556 26.11 19.24 -34.32
CA LYS A 556 26.03 18.41 -35.53
C LYS A 556 26.82 17.09 -35.51
N SER A 557 26.03 16.00 -35.49
CA SER A 557 26.04 14.87 -36.45
C SER A 557 26.64 13.52 -36.03
N ARG A 558 25.91 12.48 -36.50
CA ARG A 558 26.29 11.08 -36.77
C ARG A 558 26.40 10.18 -35.52
N GLY A 559 25.67 9.08 -35.39
CA GLY A 559 25.21 8.14 -36.41
C GLY A 559 26.27 7.06 -36.62
N SER A 560 26.09 5.90 -35.99
CA SER A 560 26.44 4.58 -36.54
C SER A 560 26.14 3.46 -35.54
N ARG A 561 25.32 2.51 -36.00
CA ARG A 561 25.33 1.10 -35.58
C ARG A 561 26.71 0.49 -35.88
N PRO A 562 27.07 -0.63 -35.24
CA PRO A 562 26.94 -1.91 -35.96
C PRO A 562 26.43 -3.07 -35.09
N ASN A 563 25.46 -3.80 -35.65
CA ASN A 563 25.45 -5.23 -35.97
C ASN A 563 26.28 -6.28 -35.18
N PHE A 564 25.57 -7.40 -34.99
CA PHE A 564 25.99 -8.82 -34.89
C PHE A 564 26.80 -9.29 -33.68
N GLU A 565 26.12 -9.98 -32.76
CA GLU A 565 26.02 -11.46 -32.74
C GLU A 565 24.65 -11.89 -32.21
#